data_AF-A0A4R0NDQ3-F1
#
_entry.id   AF-A0A4R0NDQ3-F1
#
_cell.length_a   1.000
_cell.length_b   1.000
_cell.length_c   1.000
_cell.angle_alpha   90.00
_cell.angle_beta   90.00
_cell.angle_gamma   90.00
#
_symmetry.space_group_name_H-M   'P 1'
#
loop_
_entity.id
_entity.type
_entity.pdbx_description
1 polymer ?
#
loop_
_entity_poly.entity_id
_entity_poly.type
_entity_poly.pdbx_seq_one_letter_code
_entity_poly.pdbx_strand_id
1 'polypeptide(L)'
;MKENKINLYLISVLLFMLILPIVSIVVEVFSADVDFSVLLVGKWLIFWAIGVRLLIAGIRQITKPSFTAHQIFRITGNDSFPIIRELGFANICIGIIAMLSVFRPEWRMPAAIAGGLYFGLAGMMHLIKKPESRNEAIALVSDLYIFIIMLVYCSVAIS
;
A
#
# COMPACT_ATOMS: atom_id res chain seq x y z
N MET A 1 -2.65 33.90 -5.02
CA MET A 1 -1.62 32.89 -5.34
C MET A 1 -1.88 31.67 -4.45
N LYS A 2 -2.56 30.63 -4.97
CA LYS A 2 -2.80 29.40 -4.19
C LYS A 2 -1.46 28.70 -4.03
N GLU A 3 -0.95 28.60 -2.81
CA GLU A 3 0.24 27.77 -2.52
C GLU A 3 -0.02 26.37 -3.07
N ASN A 4 0.78 25.97 -4.07
CA ASN A 4 0.92 24.57 -4.46
C ASN A 4 1.64 23.85 -3.32
N LYS A 5 0.92 23.59 -2.21
CA LYS A 5 1.39 22.65 -1.19
C LYS A 5 1.41 21.28 -1.85
N ILE A 6 2.60 20.86 -2.26
CA ILE A 6 2.83 19.51 -2.73
C ILE A 6 2.32 18.58 -1.63
N ASN A 7 1.33 17.77 -1.97
CA ASN A 7 0.68 16.92 -1.01
C ASN A 7 1.61 15.75 -0.70
N LEU A 8 2.28 15.80 0.46
CA LEU A 8 3.21 14.76 0.92
C LEU A 8 2.60 13.35 0.85
N TYR A 9 1.28 13.24 1.02
CA TYR A 9 0.55 11.98 0.84
C TYR A 9 0.61 11.48 -0.61
N LEU A 10 0.33 12.35 -1.58
CA LEU A 10 0.41 12.01 -3.00
C LEU A 10 1.85 11.64 -3.41
N ILE A 11 2.86 12.36 -2.91
CA ILE A 11 4.27 12.03 -3.17
C ILE A 11 4.56 10.61 -2.68
N SER A 12 4.17 10.29 -1.44
CA SER A 12 4.38 8.96 -0.85
C SER A 12 3.70 7.87 -1.68
N VAL A 13 2.46 8.09 -2.11
CA VAL A 13 1.72 7.15 -2.97
C VAL A 13 2.45 6.93 -4.30
N LEU A 14 2.82 8.00 -5.01
CA LEU A 14 3.53 7.90 -6.29
C LEU A 14 4.89 7.22 -6.13
N LEU A 15 5.61 7.52 -5.04
CA LEU A 15 6.92 6.96 -4.78
C LEU A 15 6.85 5.44 -4.57
N PHE A 16 5.94 4.98 -3.68
CA PHE A 16 5.85 3.57 -3.32
C PHE A 16 5.07 2.70 -4.31
N MET A 17 4.22 3.29 -5.15
CA MET A 17 3.39 2.52 -6.08
C MET A 17 3.85 2.54 -7.53
N LEU A 18 4.67 3.51 -7.90
CA LEU A 18 5.14 3.68 -9.27
C LEU A 18 6.66 3.77 -9.31
N ILE A 19 7.23 4.83 -8.74
CA ILE A 19 8.63 5.20 -8.98
C ILE A 19 9.58 4.11 -8.46
N LEU A 20 9.50 3.76 -7.18
CA LEU A 20 10.41 2.78 -6.58
C LEU A 20 10.22 1.36 -7.12
N PRO A 21 8.99 0.84 -7.31
CA PRO A 21 8.78 -0.44 -8.00
C PRO A 21 9.39 -0.46 -9.40
N ILE A 22 9.13 0.56 -10.23
CA ILE A 22 9.64 0.62 -11.60
C ILE A 22 11.17 0.62 -11.61
N VAL A 23 11.80 1.46 -10.78
CA VAL A 23 13.26 1.49 -10.67
C VAL A 23 13.81 0.12 -10.25
N SER A 24 13.17 -0.54 -9.28
CA SER A 24 13.62 -1.85 -8.80
C SER A 24 13.48 -2.95 -9.86
N ILE A 25 12.38 -2.95 -10.62
CA ILE A 25 12.17 -3.86 -11.75
C ILE A 25 13.24 -3.63 -12.83
N VAL A 26 13.45 -2.38 -13.24
CA VAL A 26 14.44 -2.00 -14.25
C VAL A 26 15.83 -2.46 -13.82
N VAL A 27 16.23 -2.15 -12.58
CA VAL A 27 17.54 -2.54 -12.06
C VAL A 27 17.70 -4.07 -12.06
N GLU A 28 16.69 -4.83 -11.64
CA GLU A 28 16.79 -6.30 -11.60
C GLU A 28 16.81 -6.93 -13.00
N VAL A 29 16.03 -6.41 -13.95
CA VAL A 29 16.08 -6.87 -15.36
C VAL A 29 17.47 -6.67 -15.94
N PHE A 30 18.07 -5.48 -15.76
CA PHE A 30 19.36 -5.17 -16.38
C PHE A 30 20.59 -5.69 -15.61
N SER A 31 20.50 -5.82 -14.29
CA SER A 31 21.66 -6.20 -13.46
C SER A 31 21.73 -7.69 -13.14
N ALA A 32 20.58 -8.37 -13.10
CA ALA A 32 20.49 -9.78 -12.75
C ALA A 32 20.06 -10.68 -13.93
N ASP A 33 19.93 -10.09 -15.14
CA ASP A 33 19.53 -10.77 -16.38
C ASP A 33 18.23 -11.58 -16.22
N VAL A 34 17.27 -11.00 -15.49
CA VAL A 34 15.97 -11.62 -15.22
C VAL A 34 14.95 -11.12 -16.24
N ASP A 35 14.20 -12.05 -16.83
CA ASP A 35 13.12 -11.72 -17.74
C ASP A 35 12.03 -10.88 -17.07
N PHE A 36 11.55 -9.87 -17.80
CA PHE A 36 10.40 -9.09 -17.37
C PHE A 36 9.16 -10.00 -17.30
N SER A 37 8.63 -10.17 -16.09
CA SER A 37 7.49 -11.05 -15.82
C SER A 37 6.53 -10.44 -14.81
N VAL A 38 5.28 -10.92 -14.81
CA VAL A 38 4.28 -10.55 -13.80
C VAL A 38 4.76 -10.86 -12.38
N LEU A 39 5.54 -11.95 -12.22
CA LEU A 39 6.10 -12.33 -10.92
C LEU A 39 7.14 -11.32 -10.42
N LEU A 40 7.98 -10.78 -11.32
CA LEU A 40 8.94 -9.74 -11.00
C LEU A 40 8.24 -8.41 -10.64
N VAL A 41 7.22 -8.03 -11.40
CA VAL A 41 6.39 -6.85 -11.12
C VAL A 41 5.73 -6.98 -9.74
N GLY A 42 5.12 -8.14 -9.48
CA GLY A 42 4.50 -8.44 -8.20
C GLY A 42 5.48 -8.43 -7.04
N LYS A 43 6.67 -9.02 -7.17
CA LYS A 43 7.73 -8.99 -6.14
C LYS A 43 7.98 -7.57 -5.63
N TRP A 44 8.18 -6.61 -6.54
CA TRP A 44 8.52 -5.24 -6.17
C TRP A 44 7.33 -4.43 -5.69
N LEU A 45 6.13 -4.68 -6.21
CA LEU A 45 4.91 -4.06 -5.69
C LEU A 45 4.51 -4.59 -4.31
N ILE A 46 4.69 -5.88 -4.05
CA ILE A 46 4.51 -6.46 -2.72
C ILE A 46 5.48 -5.78 -1.75
N PHE A 47 6.76 -5.67 -2.11
CA PHE A 47 7.74 -5.03 -1.22
C PHE A 47 7.43 -3.55 -0.94
N TRP A 48 7.22 -2.73 -1.97
CA TRP A 48 7.06 -1.28 -1.80
C TRP A 48 5.64 -0.86 -1.42
N ALA A 49 4.64 -1.32 -2.17
CA ALA A 49 3.27 -0.83 -2.03
C ALA A 49 2.48 -1.51 -0.91
N ILE A 50 2.80 -2.77 -0.59
CA ILE A 50 2.26 -3.47 0.58
C ILE A 50 3.23 -3.36 1.75
N GLY A 51 4.50 -3.71 1.56
CA GLY A 51 5.49 -3.76 2.63
C GLY A 51 5.80 -2.41 3.25
N VAL A 52 6.59 -1.60 2.54
CA VAL A 52 7.09 -0.32 3.05
C VAL A 52 5.96 0.67 3.32
N ARG A 53 4.99 0.78 2.40
CA ARG A 53 3.85 1.70 2.56
C ARG A 53 3.01 1.38 3.80
N LEU A 54 2.60 0.12 4.00
CA LEU A 54 1.81 -0.24 5.18
C LEU A 54 2.62 -0.13 6.46
N LEU A 55 3.92 -0.48 6.44
CA LEU A 55 4.77 -0.32 7.61
C LEU A 55 4.83 1.15 8.06
N ILE A 56 5.10 2.07 7.13
CA ILE A 56 5.15 3.51 7.42
C ILE A 56 3.79 4.03 7.88
N ALA A 57 2.71 3.62 7.20
CA ALA A 57 1.35 3.99 7.59
C ALA A 57 1.02 3.49 9.01
N GLY A 58 1.37 2.25 9.34
CA GLY A 58 1.14 1.63 10.63
C GLY A 58 1.91 2.30 11.76
N ILE A 59 3.20 2.57 11.56
CA ILE A 59 4.02 3.34 12.52
C ILE A 59 3.39 4.71 12.78
N ARG A 60 2.95 5.39 11.71
CA ARG A 60 2.30 6.71 11.83
C ARG A 60 0.96 6.64 12.54
N GLN A 61 0.16 5.59 12.32
CA GLN A 61 -1.12 5.38 12.99
C GLN A 61 -0.96 5.13 14.48
N ILE A 62 0.10 4.41 14.89
CA ILE A 62 0.38 4.16 16.31
C ILE A 62 0.91 5.40 17.01
N THR A 63 1.88 6.08 16.40
CA THR A 63 2.58 7.23 17.00
C THR A 63 1.80 8.54 16.89
N LYS A 64 1.03 8.73 15.81
CA LYS A 64 0.27 9.96 15.52
C LYS A 64 -1.12 9.62 14.92
N PRO A 65 -2.01 8.96 15.69
CA PRO A 65 -3.34 8.55 15.22
C PRO A 65 -4.20 9.73 14.78
N SER A 66 -3.96 10.93 15.33
CA SER A 66 -4.66 12.15 14.96
C SER A 66 -4.58 12.50 13.48
N PHE A 67 -3.48 12.17 12.80
CA PHE A 67 -3.39 12.40 11.36
C PHE A 67 -4.42 11.58 10.60
N THR A 68 -4.49 10.27 10.86
CA THR A 68 -5.45 9.37 10.20
C THR A 68 -6.88 9.71 10.57
N ALA A 69 -7.16 9.99 11.85
CA ALA A 69 -8.48 10.39 12.32
C ALA A 69 -9.01 11.62 11.56
N HIS A 70 -8.23 12.70 11.54
CA HIS A 70 -8.71 13.98 11.05
C HIS A 70 -8.55 14.16 9.53
N GLN A 71 -7.45 13.68 8.94
CA GLN A 71 -7.11 13.96 7.53
C GLN A 71 -7.61 12.87 6.58
N ILE A 72 -7.86 11.65 7.07
CA ILE A 72 -8.31 10.52 6.25
C ILE A 72 -9.76 10.18 6.58
N PHE A 73 -10.06 9.92 7.86
CA PHE A 73 -11.42 9.51 8.26
C PHE A 73 -12.36 10.68 8.58
N ARG A 74 -11.82 11.89 8.75
CA ARG A 74 -12.54 13.11 9.14
C ARG A 74 -13.35 12.94 10.44
N ILE A 75 -12.86 12.11 11.34
CA ILE A 75 -13.47 11.90 12.66
C ILE A 75 -13.06 13.04 13.56
N THR A 76 -14.04 13.71 14.16
CA THR A 76 -13.82 14.71 15.20
C THR A 76 -13.69 14.03 16.56
N GLY A 77 -12.68 14.41 17.34
CA GLY A 77 -12.45 13.85 18.67
C GLY A 77 -11.44 12.70 18.70
N ASN A 78 -11.06 12.29 19.91
CA ASN A 78 -9.95 11.36 20.13
C ASN A 78 -10.41 9.90 20.37
N ASP A 79 -11.72 9.65 20.39
CA ASP A 79 -12.30 8.34 20.71
C ASP A 79 -11.96 7.26 19.69
N SER A 80 -11.63 7.67 18.45
CA SER A 80 -11.18 6.77 17.39
C SER A 80 -9.69 6.37 17.51
N PHE A 81 -8.91 7.01 18.38
CA PHE A 81 -7.46 6.78 18.44
C PHE A 81 -7.08 5.35 18.80
N PRO A 82 -7.73 4.67 19.78
CA PRO A 82 -7.46 3.26 20.05
C PRO A 82 -7.64 2.38 18.81
N ILE A 83 -8.76 2.55 18.09
CA ILE A 83 -9.06 1.79 16.86
C ILE A 83 -8.03 2.07 15.76
N ILE A 84 -7.60 3.33 15.62
CA ILE A 84 -6.55 3.69 14.66
C ILE A 84 -5.22 3.03 15.01
N ARG A 85 -4.89 2.87 16.30
CA ARG A 85 -3.67 2.17 16.71
C ARG A 85 -3.75 0.68 16.40
N GLU A 86 -4.92 0.04 16.60
CA GLU A 86 -5.16 -1.35 16.20
C GLU A 86 -5.02 -1.54 14.69
N LEU A 87 -5.59 -0.63 13.90
CA LEU A 87 -5.37 -0.56 12.45
C LEU A 87 -3.88 -0.41 12.12
N GLY A 88 -3.17 0.39 12.91
CA GLY A 88 -1.72 0.56 12.80
C GLY A 88 -0.95 -0.74 13.03
N PHE A 89 -1.31 -1.52 14.05
CA PHE A 89 -0.69 -2.82 14.29
C PHE A 89 -0.96 -3.80 13.15
N ALA A 90 -2.18 -3.83 12.61
CA ALA A 90 -2.50 -4.65 11.45
C ALA A 90 -1.62 -4.28 10.24
N ASN A 91 -1.46 -2.98 9.96
CA ASN A 91 -0.61 -2.49 8.88
C ASN A 91 0.87 -2.82 9.08
N ILE A 92 1.38 -2.75 10.30
CA ILE A 92 2.75 -3.18 10.62
C ILE A 92 2.93 -4.67 10.35
N CYS A 93 2.01 -5.52 10.82
CA CYS A 93 2.10 -6.97 10.64
C CYS A 93 2.11 -7.36 9.15
N ILE A 94 1.16 -6.84 8.37
CA ILE A 94 1.09 -7.09 6.92
C ILE A 94 2.33 -6.52 6.21
N GLY A 95 2.74 -5.30 6.58
CA GLY A 95 3.90 -4.63 6.02
C GLY A 95 5.20 -5.41 6.23
N ILE A 96 5.42 -5.95 7.43
CA ILE A 96 6.62 -6.75 7.74
C ILE A 96 6.65 -8.03 6.90
N ILE A 97 5.53 -8.76 6.81
CA ILE A 97 5.45 -9.98 5.99
C ILE A 97 5.80 -9.69 4.53
N ALA A 98 5.23 -8.61 3.97
CA ALA A 98 5.49 -8.20 2.61
C ALA A 98 6.92 -7.70 2.38
N MET A 99 7.52 -7.00 3.34
CA MET A 99 8.93 -6.59 3.25
C MET A 99 9.88 -7.79 3.26
N LEU A 100 9.63 -8.76 4.15
CA LEU A 100 10.46 -9.97 4.24
C LEU A 100 10.36 -10.88 3.00
N SER A 101 9.27 -10.76 2.23
CA SER A 101 9.05 -11.51 0.99
C SER A 101 10.07 -11.22 -0.13
N VAL A 102 10.82 -10.13 -0.02
CA VAL A 102 11.93 -9.84 -0.96
C VAL A 102 13.06 -10.86 -0.78
N PHE A 103 13.32 -11.28 0.46
CA PHE A 103 14.38 -12.24 0.81
C PHE A 103 13.91 -13.69 0.74
N ARG A 104 12.61 -13.93 0.94
CA ARG A 104 11.98 -15.26 1.00
C ARG A 104 10.81 -15.34 0.02
N PRO A 105 10.99 -15.86 -1.21
CA PRO A 105 9.94 -15.95 -2.22
C PRO A 105 8.65 -16.62 -1.73
N GLU A 106 8.78 -17.61 -0.84
CA GLU A 106 7.68 -18.32 -0.19
C GLU A 106 6.70 -17.41 0.58
N TRP A 107 7.12 -16.21 0.99
CA TRP A 107 6.28 -15.25 1.70
C TRP A 107 5.51 -14.31 0.77
N ARG A 108 5.82 -14.31 -0.54
CA ARG A 108 5.20 -13.38 -1.50
C ARG A 108 3.72 -13.70 -1.70
N MET A 109 3.35 -14.97 -1.79
CA MET A 109 1.95 -15.38 -1.96
C MET A 109 1.09 -14.97 -0.74
N PRO A 110 1.45 -15.31 0.52
CA PRO A 110 0.74 -14.81 1.69
C PRO A 110 0.68 -13.29 1.77
N ALA A 111 1.78 -12.59 1.44
CA ALA A 111 1.83 -11.13 1.44
C ALA A 111 0.89 -10.49 0.41
N ALA A 112 0.86 -11.04 -0.82
CA ALA A 112 -0.01 -10.59 -1.89
C ALA A 112 -1.49 -10.81 -1.54
N ILE A 113 -1.83 -11.96 -0.95
CA ILE A 113 -3.20 -12.25 -0.51
C ILE A 113 -3.61 -11.31 0.61
N ALA A 114 -2.83 -11.25 1.71
CA ALA A 114 -3.19 -10.44 2.87
C ALA A 114 -3.25 -8.94 2.54
N GLY A 115 -2.21 -8.41 1.90
CA GLY A 115 -2.15 -7.00 1.52
C GLY A 115 -3.11 -6.65 0.39
N GLY A 116 -3.24 -7.51 -0.62
CA GLY A 116 -4.19 -7.34 -1.71
C GLY A 116 -5.62 -7.28 -1.21
N LEU A 117 -6.06 -8.25 -0.41
CA LEU A 117 -7.40 -8.25 0.18
C LEU A 117 -7.62 -7.03 1.08
N TYR A 118 -6.63 -6.67 1.91
CA TYR A 118 -6.73 -5.49 2.77
C TYR A 118 -6.98 -4.21 1.95
N PHE A 119 -6.22 -3.99 0.87
CA PHE A 119 -6.46 -2.86 -0.02
C PHE A 119 -7.77 -2.98 -0.81
N GLY A 120 -8.15 -4.17 -1.27
CA GLY A 120 -9.43 -4.38 -1.95
C GLY A 120 -10.62 -4.00 -1.07
N LEU A 121 -10.63 -4.46 0.17
CA LEU A 121 -11.67 -4.15 1.16
C LEU A 121 -11.71 -2.65 1.49
N ALA A 122 -10.54 -2.01 1.69
CA ALA A 122 -10.45 -0.57 1.92
C ALA A 122 -10.95 0.25 0.72
N GLY A 123 -10.55 -0.14 -0.50
CA GLY A 123 -11.00 0.47 -1.74
C GLY A 123 -12.51 0.36 -1.92
N MET A 124 -13.10 -0.82 -1.68
CA MET A 124 -14.56 -0.98 -1.73
C MET A 124 -15.29 -0.11 -0.71
N MET A 125 -14.77 0.03 0.50
CA MET A 125 -15.33 0.92 1.52
C MET A 125 -15.33 2.38 1.04
N HIS A 126 -14.24 2.85 0.43
CA HIS A 126 -14.15 4.19 -0.15
C HIS A 126 -15.09 4.39 -1.34
N LEU A 127 -15.31 3.34 -2.14
CA LEU A 127 -16.25 3.36 -3.26
C LEU A 127 -17.69 3.52 -2.76
N ILE A 128 -18.09 2.76 -1.73
CA ILE A 128 -19.43 2.80 -1.14
C ILE A 128 -19.70 4.15 -0.49
N LYS A 129 -18.75 4.68 0.29
CA LYS A 129 -18.88 5.99 0.95
C LYS A 129 -18.92 7.15 -0.05
N LYS A 130 -18.36 6.95 -1.24
CA LYS A 130 -17.99 7.96 -2.25
C LYS A 130 -16.94 8.94 -1.71
N PRO A 131 -15.84 9.19 -2.44
CA PRO A 131 -14.76 10.04 -1.96
C PRO A 131 -15.20 11.50 -1.89
N GLU A 132 -15.00 12.13 -0.73
CA GLU A 132 -15.34 13.54 -0.51
C GLU A 132 -14.10 14.47 -0.62
N SER A 133 -12.90 13.91 -0.80
CA SER A 133 -11.65 14.68 -1.02
C SER A 133 -10.79 14.08 -2.11
N ARG A 134 -9.84 14.87 -2.61
CA ARG A 134 -8.75 14.39 -3.48
C ARG A 134 -7.94 13.29 -2.81
N ASN A 135 -7.70 13.36 -1.50
CA ASN A 135 -6.93 12.33 -0.78
C ASN A 135 -7.68 11.00 -0.74
N GLU A 136 -8.98 11.03 -0.48
CA GLU A 136 -9.83 9.83 -0.51
C GLU A 136 -9.95 9.26 -1.92
N ALA A 137 -10.02 10.11 -2.95
CA ALA A 137 -10.02 9.64 -4.34
C ALA A 137 -8.68 8.98 -4.71
N ILE A 138 -7.56 9.57 -4.28
CA ILE A 138 -6.23 8.95 -4.45
C ILE A 138 -6.18 7.62 -3.72
N ALA A 139 -6.64 7.56 -2.46
CA ALA A 139 -6.70 6.32 -1.67
C ALA A 139 -7.49 5.22 -2.39
N LEU A 140 -8.71 5.54 -2.82
CA LEU A 140 -9.58 4.64 -3.58
C LEU A 140 -8.87 4.05 -4.81
N VAL A 141 -8.29 4.91 -5.65
CA VAL A 141 -7.61 4.48 -6.89
C VAL A 141 -6.38 3.65 -6.56
N SER A 142 -5.57 4.08 -5.58
CA SER A 142 -4.39 3.33 -5.18
C SER A 142 -4.73 1.95 -4.63
N ASP A 143 -5.79 1.86 -3.83
CA ASP A 143 -6.15 0.63 -3.15
C ASP A 143 -6.73 -0.40 -4.14
N LEU A 144 -7.59 0.04 -5.05
CA LEU A 144 -8.11 -0.83 -6.13
C LEU A 144 -7.01 -1.25 -7.12
N TYR A 145 -6.06 -0.37 -7.44
CA TYR A 145 -4.92 -0.70 -8.29
C TYR A 145 -4.08 -1.83 -7.69
N ILE A 146 -3.71 -1.72 -6.40
CA ILE A 146 -2.93 -2.78 -5.74
C ILE A 146 -3.74 -4.07 -5.65
N PHE A 147 -5.04 -3.98 -5.33
CA PHE A 147 -5.88 -5.16 -5.28
C PHE A 147 -5.90 -5.93 -6.60
N ILE A 148 -6.15 -5.24 -7.73
CA ILE A 148 -6.20 -5.87 -9.05
C ILE A 148 -4.86 -6.51 -9.41
N ILE A 149 -3.73 -5.81 -9.18
CA ILE A 149 -2.42 -6.37 -9.52
C ILE A 149 -2.08 -7.57 -8.64
N MET A 150 -2.44 -7.54 -7.36
CA MET A 150 -2.23 -8.69 -6.48
C MET A 150 -3.10 -9.89 -6.90
N LEU A 151 -4.33 -9.67 -7.37
CA LEU A 151 -5.14 -10.74 -7.94
C LEU A 151 -4.43 -11.37 -9.15
N VAL A 152 -3.95 -10.55 -10.10
CA VAL A 152 -3.24 -11.03 -11.28
C VAL A 152 -1.96 -11.78 -10.89
N TYR A 153 -1.18 -11.25 -9.95
CA TYR A 153 0.01 -11.91 -9.41
C TYR A 153 -0.33 -13.29 -8.82
N CYS A 154 -1.36 -13.36 -7.96
CA CYS A 154 -1.78 -14.62 -7.34
C CYS A 154 -2.27 -15.63 -8.39
N SER A 155 -3.01 -15.20 -9.41
CA SER A 155 -3.46 -16.07 -10.49
C SER A 155 -2.28 -16.66 -11.26
N VAL A 156 -1.30 -15.83 -11.63
CA VAL A 156 -0.09 -16.30 -12.34
C VAL A 156 0.79 -17.17 -11.46
N ALA A 157 0.91 -16.88 -10.16
CA ALA A 157 1.76 -17.63 -9.25
C ALA A 157 1.21 -19.01 -8.84
N ILE A 158 -0.07 -19.31 -9.13
CA ILE A 158 -0.70 -20.62 -8.88
C ILE A 158 -0.84 -21.43 -10.19
N SER A 159 -0.73 -20.77 -11.35
CA SER A 159 -0.81 -21.41 -12.67
C SER A 159 0.48 -22.14 -13.02
#